data_AF-A0A5E4PYJ5-F1
#
_entry.id   AF-A0A5E4PYJ5-F1
#
_cell.length_a   1.000
_cell.length_b   1.000
_cell.length_c   1.000
_cell.angle_alpha   90.00
_cell.angle_beta   90.00
_cell.angle_gamma   90.00
#
_symmetry.space_group_name_H-M   'P 1'
#
loop_
_entity.id
_entity.type
_entity.pdbx_description
1 polymer ?
#
loop_
_entity_poly.entity_id
_entity_poly.type
_entity_poly.pdbx_seq_one_letter_code
_entity_poly.pdbx_strand_id
1 'polypeptide(L)'
;MFHLLVRRIKMKEGGCRHEPDDIPRPDTSSMTTMHTYCCLGLLLGVSLIAVLVAVILMKDTTVELTVLRQVHVLMSHGERTPSEYELSILGTPPPDHVFIPYGAGALTNEGKMLTYEMGALLRRRYNDFLGPYYEADRALVISSDTKLSKMTALLISAGLWPPSPIQTWNDTLAWQPVAYTYPRTNDDYLLYEDNCPRYNQEKQRLLKAFTDEGLLLPYKDFFHKIAQLTGTNFSTPQEAFHLNNLFLIQA
;
A
#
# COMPACT_ATOMS: atom_id res chain seq x y z
N MET A 1 -0.30 -8.79 22.43
CA MET A 1 -0.86 -9.05 23.77
C MET A 1 -0.91 -10.56 23.93
N PHE A 2 0.05 -11.15 24.66
CA PHE A 2 0.09 -12.59 24.91
C PHE A 2 -0.60 -12.90 26.24
N HIS A 3 -1.37 -13.98 26.30
CA HIS A 3 -1.81 -14.56 27.56
C HIS A 3 -1.53 -16.06 27.58
N LEU A 4 -0.57 -16.41 28.43
CA LEU A 4 -0.27 -17.76 28.90
C LEU A 4 -1.08 -17.96 30.20
N LEU A 5 -1.84 -19.03 30.31
CA LEU A 5 -2.44 -19.44 31.58
C LEU A 5 -2.02 -20.87 31.92
N VAL A 6 -1.08 -20.99 32.86
CA VAL A 6 -0.73 -22.26 33.51
C VAL A 6 -1.55 -22.38 34.79
N ARG A 7 -2.21 -23.52 35.01
CA ARG A 7 -2.64 -23.96 36.33
C ARG A 7 -2.07 -25.33 36.65
N ARG A 8 -1.62 -25.45 37.89
CA ARG A 8 -0.83 -26.53 38.46
C ARG A 8 -1.61 -27.11 39.66
N ILE A 9 -1.14 -28.27 40.13
CA ILE A 9 -1.23 -28.81 41.51
C ILE A 9 -2.51 -29.65 41.80
N LYS A 10 -2.56 -30.81 42.50
CA LYS A 10 -1.64 -31.65 43.32
C LYS A 10 -2.25 -33.07 43.46
N MET A 11 -1.40 -34.09 43.58
CA MET A 11 -1.75 -35.38 44.20
C MET A 11 -1.82 -35.24 45.73
N LYS A 12 -2.54 -36.14 46.42
CA LYS A 12 -2.41 -36.36 47.86
C LYS A 12 -2.62 -37.85 48.21
N GLU A 13 -1.64 -38.40 48.91
CA GLU A 13 -1.58 -39.76 49.49
C GLU A 13 -1.98 -39.77 50.99
N GLY A 14 -2.24 -40.98 51.52
CA GLY A 14 -2.18 -41.36 52.95
C GLY A 14 -3.52 -41.84 53.54
N GLY A 15 -3.66 -42.89 54.37
CA GLY A 15 -2.74 -43.88 54.96
C GLY A 15 -3.32 -44.48 56.29
N CYS A 16 -3.08 -45.80 56.54
CA CYS A 16 -3.00 -46.58 57.81
C CYS A 16 -4.21 -46.69 58.78
N ARG A 17 -4.49 -47.75 59.58
CA ARG A 17 -3.81 -48.99 60.05
C ARG A 17 -4.83 -49.95 60.76
N HIS A 18 -4.65 -51.29 60.71
CA HIS A 18 -4.50 -52.26 61.83
C HIS A 18 -4.68 -53.76 61.40
N GLU A 19 -3.85 -54.64 62.00
CA GLU A 19 -3.68 -56.13 61.86
C GLU A 19 -4.21 -56.84 63.14
N PRO A 20 -4.31 -58.20 63.31
CA PRO A 20 -3.71 -59.28 62.52
C PRO A 20 -4.46 -60.64 62.32
N ASP A 21 -3.78 -61.49 61.52
CA ASP A 21 -3.70 -62.97 61.43
C ASP A 21 -4.93 -63.86 61.11
N ASP A 22 -4.94 -64.48 59.92
CA ASP A 22 -4.50 -65.89 59.66
C ASP A 22 -4.89 -66.39 58.23
N ILE A 23 -3.88 -66.87 57.47
CA ILE A 23 -3.78 -68.02 56.50
C ILE A 23 -4.93 -68.28 55.47
N PRO A 24 -4.72 -68.72 54.18
CA PRO A 24 -3.51 -69.06 53.39
C PRO A 24 -3.35 -68.31 52.03
N ARG A 25 -2.19 -68.50 51.36
CA ARG A 25 -1.76 -67.86 50.09
C ARG A 25 -2.75 -67.96 48.90
N PRO A 26 -2.85 -66.94 48.02
CA PRO A 26 -3.44 -67.08 46.69
C PRO A 26 -2.40 -67.19 45.54
N ASP A 27 -2.87 -67.76 44.43
CA ASP A 27 -2.17 -68.12 43.20
C ASP A 27 -1.47 -66.98 42.45
N THR A 28 -0.23 -67.22 42.05
CA THR A 28 0.64 -66.33 41.26
C THR A 28 0.25 -66.19 39.78
N SER A 29 -0.75 -66.93 39.30
CA SER A 29 -1.17 -66.96 37.89
C SER A 29 -2.19 -65.89 37.48
N SER A 30 -2.94 -65.32 38.43
CA SER A 30 -3.96 -64.29 38.17
C SER A 30 -3.35 -62.88 37.99
N MET A 31 -2.24 -62.63 38.70
CA MET A 31 -1.57 -61.33 38.79
C MET A 31 -0.83 -60.93 37.49
N THR A 32 -0.25 -61.90 36.77
CA THR A 32 0.50 -61.65 35.53
C THR A 32 -0.41 -61.23 34.39
N THR A 33 -1.55 -61.91 34.23
CA THR A 33 -2.57 -61.62 33.22
C THR A 33 -3.18 -60.24 33.42
N MET A 34 -3.53 -59.85 34.66
CA MET A 34 -4.01 -58.49 34.97
C MET A 34 -2.98 -57.40 34.67
N HIS A 35 -1.70 -57.63 34.97
CA HIS A 35 -0.63 -56.68 34.65
C HIS A 35 -0.46 -56.49 33.14
N THR A 36 -0.55 -57.56 32.34
CA THR A 36 -0.44 -57.46 30.89
C THR A 36 -1.59 -56.65 30.28
N TYR A 37 -2.83 -56.86 30.73
CA TYR A 37 -3.98 -56.08 30.28
C TYR A 37 -3.91 -54.61 30.70
N CYS A 38 -3.38 -54.32 31.90
CA CYS A 38 -3.15 -52.96 32.38
C CYS A 38 -2.09 -52.22 31.53
N CYS A 39 -0.97 -52.89 31.21
CA CYS A 39 0.07 -52.34 30.35
C CYS A 39 -0.44 -52.11 28.91
N LEU A 40 -1.22 -53.03 28.34
CA LEU A 40 -1.85 -52.83 27.03
C LEU A 40 -2.83 -51.64 27.06
N GLY A 41 -3.65 -51.52 28.10
CA GLY A 41 -4.59 -50.41 28.27
C GLY A 41 -3.89 -49.06 28.39
N LEU A 42 -2.77 -48.98 29.11
CA LEU A 42 -1.92 -47.80 29.22
C LEU A 42 -1.29 -47.43 27.87
N LEU A 43 -0.74 -48.39 27.14
CA LEU A 43 -0.14 -48.16 25.82
C LEU A 43 -1.17 -47.69 24.79
N LEU A 44 -2.36 -48.30 24.77
CA LEU A 44 -3.46 -47.86 23.92
C LEU A 44 -3.95 -46.46 24.29
N GLY A 45 -4.07 -46.17 25.60
CA GLY A 45 -4.45 -44.84 26.10
C GLY A 45 -3.44 -43.76 25.71
N VAL A 46 -2.14 -44.01 25.88
CA VAL A 46 -1.07 -43.09 25.48
C VAL A 46 -1.05 -42.89 23.96
N SER A 47 -1.24 -43.96 23.19
CA SER A 47 -1.32 -43.88 21.72
C SER A 47 -2.52 -43.06 21.27
N LEU A 48 -3.70 -43.26 21.85
CA LEU A 48 -4.91 -42.47 21.59
C LEU A 48 -4.72 -41.00 21.93
N ILE A 49 -4.08 -40.69 23.06
CA ILE A 49 -3.77 -39.31 23.46
C ILE A 49 -2.77 -38.68 22.48
N ALA A 50 -1.74 -39.41 22.06
CA ALA A 50 -0.76 -38.91 21.09
C ALA A 50 -1.41 -38.62 19.72
N VAL A 51 -2.31 -39.50 19.26
CA VAL A 51 -3.09 -39.27 18.03
C VAL A 51 -4.01 -38.07 18.18
N LEU A 52 -4.72 -37.94 19.31
CA LEU A 52 -5.59 -36.81 19.58
C LEU A 52 -4.81 -35.48 19.59
N VAL A 53 -3.65 -35.46 20.25
CA VAL A 53 -2.76 -34.30 20.27
C VAL A 53 -2.27 -33.97 18.86
N ALA A 54 -1.86 -34.95 18.06
CA ALA A 54 -1.46 -34.73 16.67
C ALA A 54 -2.60 -34.15 15.82
N VAL A 55 -3.82 -34.65 15.97
CA VAL A 55 -5.02 -34.13 15.28
C VAL A 55 -5.34 -32.70 15.71
N ILE A 56 -5.25 -32.38 17.01
CA ILE A 56 -5.45 -31.01 17.53
C ILE A 56 -4.39 -30.06 16.95
N LEU A 57 -3.12 -30.47 16.93
CA LEU A 57 -2.02 -29.68 16.36
C LEU A 57 -2.16 -29.49 14.84
N MET A 58 -2.72 -30.46 14.12
CA MET A 58 -3.01 -30.36 12.69
C MET A 58 -4.25 -29.51 12.38
N LYS A 59 -5.22 -29.44 13.30
CA LYS A 59 -6.48 -28.70 13.09
C LYS A 59 -6.27 -27.17 13.09
N ASP A 60 -5.24 -26.68 13.78
CA ASP A 60 -4.87 -25.26 13.80
C ASP A 60 -3.96 -24.82 12.63
N THR A 61 -3.61 -25.73 11.70
CA THR A 61 -2.73 -25.42 10.57
C THR A 61 -3.44 -25.20 9.24
N THR A 62 -4.75 -24.92 9.24
CA THR A 62 -5.37 -24.28 8.07
C THR A 62 -4.95 -22.82 8.06
N VAL A 63 -3.71 -22.56 7.62
CA VAL A 63 -3.28 -21.22 7.25
C VAL A 63 -4.18 -20.79 6.10
N GLU A 64 -5.11 -19.87 6.34
CA GLU A 64 -5.80 -19.19 5.25
C GLU A 64 -4.75 -18.43 4.45
N LEU A 65 -4.28 -19.04 3.38
CA LEU A 65 -3.36 -18.43 2.42
C LEU A 65 -4.11 -17.30 1.73
N THR A 66 -3.85 -16.08 2.18
CA THR A 66 -4.28 -14.87 1.48
C THR A 66 -3.45 -14.72 0.21
N VAL A 67 -4.04 -15.07 -0.93
CA VAL A 67 -3.38 -14.96 -2.24
C VAL A 67 -3.75 -13.64 -2.90
N LEU A 68 -2.75 -12.81 -3.21
CA LEU A 68 -2.96 -11.59 -4.00
C LEU A 68 -3.43 -11.96 -5.41
N ARG A 69 -4.61 -11.44 -5.81
CA ARG A 69 -5.22 -11.70 -7.13
C ARG A 69 -5.11 -10.54 -8.10
N GLN A 70 -5.13 -9.31 -7.60
CA GLN A 70 -5.13 -8.11 -8.44
C GLN A 70 -4.57 -6.92 -7.66
N VAL A 71 -3.88 -6.03 -8.38
CA VAL A 71 -3.38 -4.75 -7.86
C VAL A 71 -3.86 -3.64 -8.79
N HIS A 72 -4.47 -2.61 -8.21
CA HIS A 72 -4.78 -1.36 -8.90
C HIS A 72 -3.93 -0.27 -8.27
N VAL A 73 -3.21 0.49 -9.10
CA VAL A 73 -2.38 1.60 -8.65
C VAL A 73 -2.86 2.85 -9.37
N LEU A 74 -3.31 3.85 -8.61
CA LEU A 74 -3.65 5.17 -9.12
C LEU A 74 -2.59 6.16 -8.62
N MET A 75 -2.00 6.92 -9.53
CA MET A 75 -0.89 7.83 -9.24
C MET A 75 -1.11 9.18 -9.91
N SER A 76 -0.69 10.25 -9.23
CA SER A 76 -0.54 11.56 -9.86
C SER A 76 0.71 11.58 -10.74
N HIS A 77 0.84 12.62 -11.57
CA HIS A 77 2.08 12.86 -12.30
C HIS A 77 3.25 13.09 -11.33
N GLY A 78 4.46 12.87 -11.84
CA GLY A 78 5.70 13.20 -11.12
C GLY A 78 5.89 14.71 -10.91
N GLU A 79 6.94 15.06 -10.17
CA GLU A 79 7.28 16.45 -9.87
C GLU A 79 7.59 17.25 -11.14
N ARG A 80 7.06 18.49 -11.18
CA ARG A 80 7.10 19.38 -12.34
C ARG A 80 7.50 20.78 -11.92
N THR A 81 8.02 21.56 -12.85
CA THR A 81 8.09 23.02 -12.71
C THR A 81 6.69 23.63 -12.59
N PRO A 82 6.56 24.86 -12.07
CA PRO A 82 5.27 25.53 -12.01
C PRO A 82 4.66 25.72 -13.40
N SER A 83 3.35 25.58 -13.49
CA SER A 83 2.58 25.84 -14.71
C SER A 83 2.56 27.33 -15.04
N GLU A 84 2.27 27.67 -16.30
CA GLU A 84 2.10 29.07 -16.73
C GLU A 84 1.06 29.82 -15.88
N TYR A 85 -0.04 29.15 -15.53
CA TYR A 85 -1.07 29.73 -14.68
C TYR A 85 -0.55 30.02 -13.27
N GLU A 86 0.16 29.08 -12.64
CA GLU A 86 0.77 29.32 -11.33
C GLU A 86 1.78 30.48 -11.39
N LEU A 87 2.63 30.53 -12.42
CA LEU A 87 3.60 31.62 -12.62
C LEU A 87 2.93 32.98 -12.79
N SER A 88 1.76 33.04 -13.42
CA SER A 88 1.02 34.29 -13.60
C SER A 88 0.60 34.95 -12.28
N ILE A 89 0.51 34.19 -11.18
CA ILE A 89 0.13 34.69 -9.85
C ILE A 89 1.24 35.51 -9.20
N LEU A 90 2.50 35.31 -9.60
CA LEU A 90 3.61 36.14 -9.14
C LEU A 90 3.55 37.58 -9.67
N GLY A 91 2.73 37.82 -10.70
CA GLY A 91 2.52 39.11 -11.35
C GLY A 91 3.68 39.58 -12.23
N THR A 92 4.91 39.16 -11.92
CA THR A 92 6.07 39.30 -12.80
C THR A 92 6.58 37.91 -13.16
N PRO A 93 6.77 37.59 -14.46
CA PRO A 93 7.31 36.30 -14.86
C PRO A 93 8.72 36.13 -14.28
N PRO A 94 9.06 34.93 -13.77
CA PRO A 94 10.42 34.67 -13.33
C PRO A 94 11.38 34.74 -14.54
N PRO A 95 12.67 35.00 -14.30
CA PRO A 95 13.65 35.03 -15.38
C PRO A 95 13.66 33.72 -16.19
N ASP A 96 13.83 33.81 -17.51
CA ASP A 96 13.77 32.66 -18.43
C ASP A 96 14.70 31.50 -18.01
N HIS A 97 15.85 31.83 -17.43
CA HIS A 97 16.85 30.84 -17.02
C HIS A 97 16.42 29.94 -15.86
N VAL A 98 15.37 30.31 -15.10
CA VAL A 98 14.95 29.57 -13.90
C VAL A 98 14.41 28.18 -14.24
N PHE A 99 13.77 28.01 -15.39
CA PHE A 99 13.17 26.72 -15.79
C PHE A 99 13.84 26.06 -16.99
N ILE A 100 14.95 26.60 -17.50
CA ILE A 100 15.73 25.94 -18.55
C ILE A 100 16.32 24.63 -17.99
N PRO A 101 16.31 23.52 -18.76
CA PRO A 101 15.84 23.38 -20.14
C PRO A 101 14.37 22.94 -20.29
N TYR A 102 13.61 22.85 -19.21
CA TYR A 102 12.30 22.20 -19.20
C TYR A 102 11.15 23.13 -19.59
N GLY A 103 11.19 24.40 -19.17
CA GLY A 103 10.08 25.34 -19.28
C GLY A 103 9.02 25.16 -18.19
N ALA A 104 7.89 25.88 -18.30
CA ALA A 104 6.79 25.82 -17.34
C ALA A 104 5.98 24.50 -17.46
N GLY A 105 5.52 23.98 -16.32
CA GLY A 105 4.68 22.78 -16.22
C GLY A 105 5.36 21.49 -16.69
N ALA A 106 6.68 21.46 -16.77
CA ALA A 106 7.46 20.37 -17.33
C ALA A 106 8.10 19.49 -16.24
N LEU A 107 8.25 18.20 -16.53
CA LEU A 107 8.82 17.23 -15.59
C LEU A 107 10.33 17.45 -15.41
N THR A 108 10.78 17.65 -14.17
CA THR A 108 12.20 17.83 -13.82
C THR A 108 12.95 16.50 -13.90
N ASN A 109 14.29 16.50 -13.85
CA ASN A 109 15.04 15.25 -13.84
C ASN A 109 14.90 14.51 -12.50
N GLU A 110 14.79 15.27 -11.41
CA GLU A 110 14.48 14.82 -10.07
C GLU A 110 13.09 14.15 -10.06
N GLY A 111 12.08 14.83 -10.62
CA GLY A 111 10.74 14.29 -10.79
C GLY A 111 10.70 13.03 -11.64
N LYS A 112 11.52 12.95 -12.70
CA LYS A 112 11.67 11.73 -13.52
C LYS A 112 12.23 10.58 -12.68
N MET A 113 13.30 10.83 -11.93
CA MET A 113 13.95 9.81 -11.10
C MET A 113 13.02 9.30 -10.01
N LEU A 114 12.37 10.18 -9.25
CA LEU A 114 11.41 9.80 -8.21
C LEU A 114 10.25 8.97 -8.77
N THR A 115 9.76 9.33 -9.97
CA THR A 115 8.70 8.58 -10.65
C THR A 115 9.18 7.19 -11.08
N TYR A 116 10.41 7.08 -11.59
CA TYR A 116 11.03 5.79 -11.90
C TYR A 116 11.23 4.93 -10.64
N GLU A 117 11.72 5.52 -9.56
CA GLU A 117 11.93 4.85 -8.27
C GLU A 117 10.63 4.33 -7.68
N MET A 118 9.52 5.05 -7.88
CA MET A 118 8.20 4.59 -7.51
C MET A 118 7.81 3.31 -8.27
N GLY A 119 8.08 3.24 -9.57
CA GLY A 119 7.96 1.99 -10.34
C GLY A 119 8.82 0.86 -9.75
N ALA A 120 10.07 1.16 -9.39
CA ALA A 120 10.97 0.19 -8.77
C ALA A 120 10.49 -0.25 -7.37
N LEU A 121 9.86 0.63 -6.60
CA LEU A 121 9.24 0.30 -5.31
C LEU A 121 8.06 -0.65 -5.50
N LEU A 122 7.20 -0.39 -6.49
CA LEU A 122 6.10 -1.29 -6.86
C LEU A 122 6.63 -2.64 -7.33
N ARG A 123 7.72 -2.65 -8.12
CA ARG A 123 8.39 -3.90 -8.53
C ARG A 123 8.86 -4.69 -7.32
N ARG A 124 9.56 -4.06 -6.37
CA ARG A 124 10.01 -4.73 -5.15
C ARG A 124 8.84 -5.26 -4.31
N ARG A 125 7.78 -4.47 -4.16
CA ARG A 125 6.61 -4.82 -3.35
C ARG A 125 5.81 -5.99 -3.93
N TYR A 126 5.67 -6.04 -5.24
CA TYR A 126 4.82 -7.01 -5.94
C TYR A 126 5.61 -7.98 -6.81
N ASN A 127 6.91 -8.17 -6.54
CA ASN A 127 7.81 -8.97 -7.37
C ASN A 127 7.26 -10.39 -7.62
N ASP A 128 6.78 -11.04 -6.56
CA ASP A 128 6.27 -12.41 -6.64
C ASP A 128 4.95 -12.50 -7.41
N PHE A 129 4.11 -11.47 -7.32
CA PHE A 129 2.84 -11.40 -8.04
C PHE A 129 3.03 -11.10 -9.54
N LEU A 130 3.95 -10.18 -9.86
CA LEU A 130 4.26 -9.76 -11.23
C LEU A 130 5.08 -10.81 -11.99
N GLY A 131 5.85 -11.64 -11.29
CA GLY A 131 6.73 -12.62 -11.91
C GLY A 131 7.98 -12.00 -12.54
N PRO A 132 8.83 -12.80 -13.18
CA PRO A 132 10.13 -12.35 -13.69
C PRO A 132 10.05 -11.58 -15.02
N TYR A 133 8.92 -11.61 -15.72
CA TYR A 133 8.77 -11.08 -17.07
C TYR A 133 7.69 -9.99 -17.14
N TYR A 134 7.81 -9.11 -18.12
CA TYR A 134 6.68 -8.29 -18.54
C TYR A 134 5.75 -9.10 -19.44
N GLU A 135 4.49 -9.23 -19.04
CA GLU A 135 3.44 -9.97 -19.75
C GLU A 135 2.31 -8.99 -20.12
N ALA A 136 2.21 -8.65 -21.41
CA ALA A 136 1.32 -7.58 -21.89
C ALA A 136 -0.19 -7.89 -21.74
N ASP A 137 -0.56 -9.16 -21.63
CA ASP A 137 -1.92 -9.63 -21.38
C ASP A 137 -2.33 -9.59 -19.91
N ARG A 138 -1.34 -9.49 -19.00
CA ARG A 138 -1.54 -9.46 -17.54
C ARG A 138 -1.29 -8.09 -16.92
N ALA A 139 -0.84 -7.12 -17.72
CA ALA A 139 -0.56 -5.75 -17.30
C ALA A 139 -1.35 -4.76 -18.15
N LEU A 140 -2.01 -3.79 -17.51
CA LEU A 140 -2.70 -2.70 -18.17
C LEU A 140 -2.20 -1.37 -17.62
N VAL A 141 -1.60 -0.57 -18.48
CA VAL A 141 -1.16 0.79 -18.16
C VAL A 141 -2.09 1.78 -18.86
N ILE A 142 -2.74 2.63 -18.06
CA ILE A 142 -3.64 3.68 -18.55
C ILE A 142 -3.08 5.02 -18.08
N SER A 143 -2.96 5.96 -19.00
CA SER A 143 -2.59 7.35 -18.73
C SER A 143 -3.72 8.28 -19.15
N SER A 144 -3.83 9.44 -18.52
CA SER A 144 -4.56 10.56 -19.11
C SER A 144 -3.85 11.10 -20.36
N ASP A 145 -4.61 11.74 -21.26
CA ASP A 145 -4.08 12.35 -22.48
C ASP A 145 -3.39 13.71 -22.20
N THR A 146 -2.39 13.69 -21.31
CA THR A 146 -1.53 14.84 -21.02
C THR A 146 -0.06 14.44 -21.17
N LYS A 147 0.81 15.40 -21.51
CA LYS A 147 2.25 15.14 -21.66
C LYS A 147 2.86 14.58 -20.36
N LEU A 148 2.52 15.17 -19.21
CA LEU A 148 3.03 14.75 -17.91
C LEU A 148 2.57 13.35 -17.51
N SER A 149 1.29 13.03 -17.69
CA SER A 149 0.75 11.71 -17.36
C SER A 149 1.41 10.63 -18.24
N LYS A 150 1.57 10.89 -19.54
CA LYS A 150 2.23 9.97 -20.48
C LYS A 150 3.68 9.71 -20.12
N MET A 151 4.45 10.75 -19.81
CA MET A 151 5.83 10.61 -19.35
C MET A 151 5.91 9.85 -18.02
N THR A 152 4.99 10.13 -17.10
CA THR A 152 4.90 9.44 -15.81
C THR A 152 4.64 7.94 -16.00
N ALA A 153 3.70 7.56 -16.87
CA ALA A 153 3.41 6.17 -17.18
C ALA A 153 4.64 5.43 -17.74
N LEU A 154 5.41 6.07 -18.61
CA LEU A 154 6.65 5.52 -19.17
C LEU A 154 7.71 5.29 -18.08
N LEU A 155 7.90 6.27 -17.18
CA LEU A 155 8.90 6.20 -16.11
C LEU A 155 8.56 5.14 -15.06
N ILE A 156 7.30 5.09 -14.61
CA ILE A 156 6.84 4.03 -13.71
C ILE A 156 7.03 2.67 -14.37
N SER A 157 6.65 2.53 -15.65
CA SER A 157 6.79 1.26 -16.37
C SER A 157 8.25 0.82 -16.48
N ALA A 158 9.17 1.77 -16.73
CA ALA A 158 10.60 1.49 -16.78
C ALA A 158 11.15 0.96 -15.44
N GLY A 159 10.70 1.50 -14.31
CA GLY A 159 11.08 0.99 -12.99
C GLY A 159 10.36 -0.29 -12.58
N LEU A 160 9.11 -0.47 -13.06
CA LEU A 160 8.26 -1.60 -12.73
C LEU A 160 8.64 -2.87 -13.49
N TRP A 161 9.08 -2.73 -14.74
CA TRP A 161 9.45 -3.85 -15.60
C TRP A 161 10.81 -3.64 -16.28
N PRO A 162 11.92 -3.66 -15.52
CA PRO A 162 13.24 -3.76 -16.13
C PRO A 162 13.34 -5.05 -16.97
N PRO A 163 14.02 -5.04 -18.13
CA PRO A 163 14.11 -6.22 -18.99
C PRO A 163 14.84 -7.37 -18.29
N SER A 164 14.22 -8.55 -18.30
CA SER A 164 14.90 -9.81 -17.97
C SER A 164 15.88 -10.19 -19.10
N PRO A 165 16.85 -11.09 -18.89
CA PRO A 165 17.81 -11.47 -19.93
C PRO A 165 17.19 -11.91 -21.26
N ILE A 166 16.00 -12.51 -21.24
CA ILE A 166 15.30 -12.97 -22.44
C ILE A 166 14.51 -11.82 -23.12
N GLN A 167 14.12 -10.80 -22.35
CA GLN A 167 13.41 -9.61 -22.85
C GLN A 167 14.35 -8.41 -23.08
N THR A 168 15.65 -8.57 -22.82
CA THR A 168 16.68 -7.59 -23.19
C THR A 168 16.80 -7.56 -24.71
N TRP A 169 16.40 -6.44 -25.31
CA TRP A 169 16.52 -6.20 -26.75
C TRP A 169 17.72 -5.32 -27.10
N ASN A 170 18.35 -4.70 -26.10
CA ASN A 170 19.51 -3.83 -26.24
C ASN A 170 20.44 -3.97 -25.02
N ASP A 171 21.67 -4.41 -25.24
CA ASP A 171 22.64 -4.71 -24.17
C ASP A 171 23.17 -3.46 -23.44
N THR A 172 23.00 -2.28 -24.02
CA THR A 172 23.46 -1.00 -23.46
C THR A 172 22.34 -0.19 -22.80
N LEU A 173 21.09 -0.61 -22.95
CA LEU A 173 19.92 0.09 -22.47
C LEU A 173 19.03 -0.86 -21.67
N ALA A 174 19.07 -0.71 -20.34
CA ALA A 174 18.25 -1.48 -19.40
C ALA A 174 16.80 -0.99 -19.34
N TRP A 175 16.14 -0.92 -20.50
CA TRP A 175 14.75 -0.51 -20.67
C TRP A 175 14.07 -1.37 -21.72
N GLN A 176 12.78 -1.65 -21.54
CA GLN A 176 11.94 -2.30 -22.55
C GLN A 176 10.66 -1.50 -22.81
N PRO A 177 10.13 -1.53 -24.03
CA PRO A 177 8.87 -0.88 -24.35
C PRO A 177 7.71 -1.56 -23.62
N VAL A 178 6.96 -0.78 -22.85
CA VAL A 178 5.70 -1.17 -22.23
C VAL A 178 4.59 -0.35 -22.86
N ALA A 179 3.59 -1.04 -23.42
CA ALA A 179 2.46 -0.38 -24.04
C ALA A 179 1.58 0.25 -22.96
N TYR A 180 1.16 1.49 -23.20
CA TYR A 180 0.12 2.15 -22.41
C TYR A 180 -0.98 2.64 -23.34
N THR A 181 -2.18 2.78 -22.79
CA THR A 181 -3.34 3.32 -23.49
C THR A 181 -3.78 4.61 -22.80
N TYR A 182 -4.60 5.41 -23.49
CA TYR A 182 -5.20 6.60 -22.92
C TYR A 182 -6.58 6.80 -23.55
N PRO A 183 -7.61 7.14 -22.75
CA PRO A 183 -8.90 7.55 -23.29
C PRO A 183 -8.78 8.90 -24.01
N ARG A 184 -9.79 9.26 -24.81
CA ARG A 184 -9.90 10.62 -25.34
C ARG A 184 -10.07 11.58 -24.17
N THR A 185 -9.53 12.80 -24.29
CA THR A 185 -9.59 13.82 -23.23
C THR A 185 -10.98 13.99 -22.63
N ASN A 186 -12.04 14.06 -23.45
CA ASN A 186 -13.41 14.26 -22.97
C ASN A 186 -14.06 13.01 -22.33
N ASP A 187 -13.47 11.83 -22.54
CA ASP A 187 -13.92 10.57 -21.98
C ASP A 187 -13.10 10.17 -20.75
N ASP A 188 -12.11 10.98 -20.35
CA ASP A 188 -11.22 10.72 -19.23
C ASP A 188 -11.76 11.30 -17.92
N TYR A 189 -12.40 10.46 -17.11
CA TYR A 189 -12.92 10.87 -15.81
C TYR A 189 -11.83 11.16 -14.75
N LEU A 190 -10.55 10.80 -15.00
CA LEU A 190 -9.45 11.25 -14.16
C LEU A 190 -9.14 12.74 -14.36
N LEU A 191 -9.53 13.30 -15.51
CA LEU A 191 -9.57 14.75 -15.75
C LEU A 191 -10.88 15.33 -15.22
N TYR A 192 -11.14 15.11 -13.93
CA TYR A 192 -12.42 15.43 -13.29
C TYR A 192 -12.74 16.93 -13.32
N GLU A 193 -11.73 17.81 -13.36
CA GLU A 193 -11.96 19.25 -13.47
C GLU A 193 -12.62 19.62 -14.81
N ASP A 194 -12.30 18.90 -15.88
CA ASP A 194 -12.83 19.16 -17.22
C ASP A 194 -14.11 18.35 -17.48
N ASN A 195 -14.14 17.09 -17.05
CA ASN A 195 -15.14 16.12 -17.47
C ASN A 195 -16.19 15.76 -16.41
N CYS A 196 -16.16 16.39 -15.23
CA CYS A 196 -17.18 16.20 -14.20
C CYS A 196 -17.95 17.49 -13.91
N PRO A 197 -19.09 17.74 -14.58
CA PRO A 197 -19.91 18.93 -14.34
C PRO A 197 -20.32 19.10 -12.88
N ARG A 198 -20.59 17.98 -12.18
CA ARG A 198 -20.97 18.00 -10.77
C ARG A 198 -19.81 18.44 -9.86
N TYR A 199 -18.58 18.05 -10.18
CA TYR A 199 -17.40 18.53 -9.44
C TYR A 199 -17.31 20.06 -9.53
N ASN A 200 -17.45 20.63 -10.73
CA ASN A 200 -17.41 22.08 -10.92
C ASN A 200 -18.57 22.79 -10.21
N GLN A 201 -19.78 22.24 -10.24
CA GLN A 201 -20.92 22.79 -9.50
C GLN A 201 -20.67 22.84 -8.00
N GLU A 202 -20.16 21.75 -7.40
CA GLU A 202 -19.85 21.71 -5.98
C GLU A 202 -18.65 22.59 -5.62
N LYS A 203 -17.60 22.64 -6.45
CA LYS A 203 -16.46 23.55 -6.29
C LYS A 203 -16.93 25.00 -6.23
N GLN A 204 -17.78 25.43 -7.17
CA GLN A 204 -18.32 26.79 -7.19
C GLN A 204 -19.24 27.07 -6.00
N ARG A 205 -20.09 26.11 -5.62
CA ARG A 205 -20.94 26.24 -4.43
C ARG A 205 -20.12 26.44 -3.16
N LEU A 206 -19.04 25.67 -2.99
CA LEU A 206 -18.14 25.79 -1.85
C LEU A 206 -17.35 27.10 -1.88
N LEU A 207 -16.72 27.47 -2.99
CA LEU A 207 -15.97 28.73 -3.10
C LEU A 207 -16.85 29.96 -2.83
N LYS A 208 -18.10 29.94 -3.28
CA LYS A 208 -19.09 30.97 -2.97
C LYS A 208 -19.42 31.00 -1.48
N ALA A 209 -19.72 29.85 -0.87
CA ALA A 209 -20.01 29.77 0.56
C ALA A 209 -18.84 30.29 1.41
N PHE A 210 -17.59 29.96 1.06
CA PHE A 210 -16.41 30.47 1.76
C PHE A 210 -16.30 32.00 1.73
N THR A 211 -16.67 32.60 0.59
CA THR A 211 -16.69 34.06 0.44
C THR A 211 -17.86 34.68 1.19
N ASP A 212 -19.07 34.15 0.99
CA ASP A 212 -20.33 34.71 1.53
C ASP A 212 -20.45 34.54 3.05
N GLU A 213 -19.98 33.44 3.61
CA GLU A 213 -19.97 33.16 5.06
C GLU A 213 -18.83 33.89 5.79
N GLY A 214 -18.01 34.65 5.07
CA GLY A 214 -16.90 35.41 5.67
C GLY A 214 -15.77 34.53 6.22
N LEU A 215 -15.64 33.28 5.75
CA LEU A 215 -14.57 32.37 6.21
C LEU A 215 -13.17 32.88 5.84
N LEU A 216 -13.07 33.79 4.88
CA LEU A 216 -11.81 34.46 4.50
C LEU A 216 -11.51 35.72 5.30
N LEU A 217 -12.44 36.21 6.12
CA LEU A 217 -12.24 37.41 6.94
C LEU A 217 -10.98 37.35 7.82
N PRO A 218 -10.66 36.22 8.49
CA PRO A 218 -9.43 36.11 9.28
C PRO A 218 -8.14 36.27 8.45
N TYR A 219 -8.21 36.01 7.14
CA TYR A 219 -7.07 36.06 6.22
C TYR A 219 -7.05 37.32 5.36
N LYS A 220 -8.00 38.25 5.54
CA LYS A 220 -8.15 39.45 4.69
C LYS A 220 -6.84 40.22 4.54
N ASP A 221 -6.12 40.45 5.63
CA ASP A 221 -4.86 41.21 5.62
C ASP A 221 -3.75 40.46 4.86
N PHE A 222 -3.70 39.13 4.99
CA PHE A 222 -2.78 38.29 4.22
C PHE A 222 -3.07 38.39 2.72
N PHE A 223 -4.34 38.21 2.32
CA PHE A 223 -4.74 38.30 0.92
C PHE A 223 -4.44 39.68 0.32
N HIS A 224 -4.77 40.74 1.05
CA HIS A 224 -4.47 42.11 0.64
C HIS A 224 -2.95 42.33 0.51
N LYS A 225 -2.15 41.80 1.43
CA LYS A 225 -0.69 41.92 1.38
C LYS A 225 -0.10 41.20 0.15
N ILE A 226 -0.56 40.00 -0.15
CA ILE A 226 -0.13 39.25 -1.34
C ILE A 226 -0.53 39.97 -2.62
N ALA A 227 -1.77 40.47 -2.72
CA ALA A 227 -2.23 41.27 -3.86
C ALA A 227 -1.34 42.50 -4.09
N GLN A 228 -0.95 43.20 -3.01
CA GLN A 228 -0.03 44.35 -3.09
C GLN A 228 1.38 43.96 -3.54
N LEU A 229 1.92 42.84 -3.04
CA LEU A 229 3.27 42.39 -3.37
C LEU A 229 3.40 41.89 -4.80
N THR A 230 2.38 41.19 -5.30
CA THR A 230 2.37 40.60 -6.63
C THR A 230 1.80 41.54 -7.69
N GLY A 231 1.01 42.55 -7.30
CA GLY A 231 0.25 43.36 -8.26
C GLY A 231 -0.86 42.59 -8.97
N THR A 232 -1.27 41.44 -8.44
CA THR A 232 -2.33 40.59 -9.00
C THR A 232 -3.60 40.64 -8.16
N ASN A 233 -4.72 40.21 -8.74
CA ASN A 233 -5.94 40.00 -7.95
C ASN A 233 -5.80 38.70 -7.16
N PHE A 234 -5.69 38.81 -5.83
CA PHE A 234 -5.57 37.68 -4.92
C PHE A 234 -6.69 37.78 -3.87
N SER A 235 -7.82 37.12 -4.14
CA SER A 235 -9.06 37.31 -3.35
C SER A 235 -9.84 36.03 -3.05
N THR A 236 -9.49 34.89 -3.66
CA THR A 236 -10.21 33.63 -3.48
C THR A 236 -9.29 32.52 -2.95
N PRO A 237 -9.86 31.47 -2.32
CA PRO A 237 -9.09 30.31 -1.87
C PRO A 237 -8.34 29.63 -3.02
N GLN A 238 -8.84 29.78 -4.26
CA GLN A 238 -8.21 29.20 -5.44
C GLN A 238 -6.86 29.87 -5.74
N GLU A 239 -6.76 31.20 -5.74
CA GLU A 239 -5.45 31.85 -5.93
C GLU A 239 -4.47 31.48 -4.81
N ALA A 240 -4.95 31.36 -3.56
CA ALA A 240 -4.12 30.91 -2.45
C ALA A 240 -3.60 29.48 -2.62
N PHE A 241 -4.43 28.56 -3.13
CA PHE A 241 -4.02 27.21 -3.47
C PHE A 241 -2.90 27.20 -4.51
N HIS A 242 -3.07 27.96 -5.60
CA HIS A 242 -2.07 27.98 -6.68
C HIS A 242 -0.78 28.71 -6.28
N LEU A 243 -0.86 29.75 -5.45
CA LEU A 243 0.33 30.37 -4.85
C LEU A 243 1.08 29.38 -3.95
N ASN A 244 0.35 28.59 -3.15
CA ASN A 244 0.98 27.56 -2.32
C ASN A 244 1.71 26.50 -3.16
N ASN A 245 1.17 26.10 -4.31
CA ASN A 245 1.85 25.18 -5.22
C ASN A 245 3.20 25.71 -5.69
N LEU A 246 3.34 27.01 -5.93
CA LEU A 246 4.64 27.60 -6.31
C LEU A 246 5.71 27.32 -5.25
N PHE A 247 5.37 27.49 -3.98
CA PHE A 247 6.31 27.27 -2.88
C PHE A 247 6.64 25.78 -2.69
N LEU A 248 5.66 24.90 -2.89
CA LEU A 248 5.89 23.45 -2.81
C LEU A 248 6.79 22.93 -3.94
N ILE A 249 6.71 23.53 -5.12
CA ILE A 249 7.51 23.14 -6.28
C ILE A 249 8.96 23.67 -6.18
N GLN A 250 9.19 24.74 -5.40
CA GLN A 250 10.51 25.36 -5.23
C GLN A 250 11.31 24.83 -4.03
N ALA A 251 10.71 23.97 -3.19
CA ALA A 251 11.31 23.44 -1.96
C ALA A 251 12.00 22.09 -2.19
#